data_AF-A0A397VMV6-F1
#
_entry.id   AF-A0A397VMV6-F1
#
_cell.length_a   1.000
_cell.length_b   1.000
_cell.length_c   1.000
_cell.angle_alpha   90.00
_cell.angle_beta   90.00
_cell.angle_gamma   90.00
#
_symmetry.space_group_name_H-M   'P 1'
#
loop_
_entity.id
_entity.type
_entity.pdbx_description
1 polymer ?
#
loop_
_entity_poly.entity_id
_entity_poly.type
_entity_poly.pdbx_seq_one_letter_code
_entity_poly.pdbx_strand_id
1 'polypeptide(L)'
;MMKCWNIEPNERPTATEICDIFAKWQNNDIILSELSDSDKKLLNVKNNETHEYIASHYKSSFISFSKCQDSEIYELEMPDTIGE
;
A
#
# COMPACT_ATOMS: atom_id res chain seq x y z
N MET A 1 -6.22 -7.22 -11.05
CA MET A 1 -6.24 -5.88 -10.41
C MET A 1 -7.17 -4.86 -11.04
N MET A 2 -7.33 -4.81 -12.37
CA MET A 2 -8.16 -3.79 -13.03
C MET A 2 -9.61 -3.71 -12.48
N LYS A 3 -10.22 -4.85 -12.13
CA LYS A 3 -11.53 -4.90 -11.47
C LYS A 3 -11.58 -4.21 -10.10
N CYS A 4 -10.47 -4.21 -9.35
CA CYS A 4 -10.39 -3.53 -8.06
C CYS A 4 -10.38 -2.01 -8.21
N TRP A 5 -10.10 -1.49 -9.40
CA TRP A 5 -10.10 -0.06 -9.73
C TRP A 5 -11.36 0.36 -10.49
N ASN A 6 -12.45 -0.41 -10.40
CA ASN A 6 -13.71 0.03 -10.97
C ASN A 6 -14.14 1.37 -10.34
N ILE A 7 -14.62 2.29 -11.17
CA ILE A 7 -15.12 3.59 -10.73
C ILE A 7 -16.32 3.40 -9.80
N GLU A 8 -17.18 2.42 -10.13
CA GLU A 8 -18.35 2.07 -9.36
C GLU A 8 -17.94 1.15 -8.20
N PRO A 9 -18.17 1.56 -6.92
CA PRO A 9 -17.73 0.77 -5.76
C PRO A 9 -18.36 -0.63 -5.70
N ASN A 10 -19.63 -0.74 -6.12
CA ASN A 10 -20.38 -1.99 -6.08
C ASN A 10 -19.90 -3.02 -7.11
N GLU A 11 -19.17 -2.57 -8.14
CA GLU A 11 -18.59 -3.43 -9.17
C GLU A 11 -17.17 -3.92 -8.81
N ARG A 12 -16.64 -3.48 -7.66
CA ARG A 12 -15.36 -3.96 -7.15
C ARG A 12 -15.56 -5.31 -6.46
N PRO A 13 -14.59 -6.22 -6.57
CA PRO A 13 -14.65 -7.47 -5.85
C PRO A 13 -14.56 -7.23 -4.34
N THR A 14 -15.25 -8.08 -3.60
CA THR A 14 -15.16 -8.17 -2.14
C THR A 14 -13.78 -8.68 -1.71
N ALA A 15 -13.42 -8.42 -0.46
CA ALA A 15 -12.17 -8.94 0.10
C ALA A 15 -12.09 -10.47 0.01
N THR A 16 -13.22 -11.17 0.22
CA THR A 16 -13.29 -12.63 0.11
C THR A 16 -12.97 -13.12 -1.31
N GLU A 17 -13.57 -12.51 -2.34
CA GLU A 17 -13.30 -12.89 -3.73
C GLU A 17 -11.84 -12.63 -4.12
N ILE A 18 -11.24 -11.55 -3.60
CA ILE A 18 -9.81 -11.25 -3.80
C ILE A 18 -8.95 -12.34 -3.15
N CYS A 19 -9.26 -12.74 -1.90
CA CYS A 19 -8.56 -13.81 -1.21
C CYS A 19 -8.63 -15.13 -1.97
N ASP A 20 -9.80 -15.48 -2.52
CA ASP A 20 -9.99 -16.70 -3.30
C ASP A 20 -9.16 -16.69 -4.60
N ILE A 21 -9.04 -15.53 -5.25
CA ILE A 21 -8.17 -15.37 -6.43
C ILE A 21 -6.71 -15.60 -6.04
N PHE A 22 -6.25 -14.98 -4.96
CA PHE A 22 -4.86 -15.16 -4.52
C PHE A 22 -4.56 -16.59 -4.05
N ALA A 23 -5.49 -17.26 -3.38
CA ALA A 23 -5.34 -18.65 -2.99
C ALA A 23 -5.15 -19.57 -4.21
N LYS A 24 -5.84 -19.30 -5.33
CA LYS A 24 -5.66 -20.03 -6.59
C LYS A 24 -4.30 -19.77 -7.23
N TRP A 25 -3.75 -18.57 -7.06
CA TRP A 25 -2.45 -18.20 -7.63
C TRP A 25 -1.28 -18.69 -6.81
N GLN A 26 -1.47 -18.83 -5.49
CA GLN A 26 -0.41 -19.16 -4.52
C GLN A 26 0.36 -20.44 -4.88
N ASN A 27 -0.28 -21.42 -5.53
CA ASN A 27 0.33 -22.70 -5.92
C ASN A 27 0.32 -22.92 -7.44
N ASN A 28 0.17 -21.85 -8.22
CA ASN A 28 0.20 -21.95 -9.69
C ASN A 28 1.62 -21.69 -10.20
N ASP A 29 2.34 -22.75 -10.55
CA ASP A 29 3.74 -22.70 -10.99
C ASP A 29 3.98 -21.75 -12.17
N ILE A 30 3.01 -21.64 -13.10
CA ILE A 30 3.11 -20.76 -14.26
C ILE A 30 3.09 -19.30 -13.79
N ILE A 31 2.12 -18.93 -12.96
CA ILE A 31 1.98 -17.57 -12.43
C ILE A 31 3.20 -17.20 -11.57
N LEU A 32 3.66 -18.11 -10.72
CA LEU A 32 4.84 -17.88 -9.88
C LEU A 32 6.10 -17.65 -10.72
N SER A 33 6.27 -18.41 -11.80
CA SER A 33 7.40 -18.27 -12.73
C SER A 33 7.35 -16.92 -13.45
N GLU A 34 6.19 -16.54 -13.99
CA GLU A 34 5.99 -15.25 -14.66
C GLU A 34 6.24 -14.05 -13.72
N LEU A 35 5.81 -14.14 -12.46
CA LEU A 35 6.07 -13.13 -11.43
C LEU A 35 7.56 -13.01 -11.12
N SER A 36 8.24 -14.14 -10.89
CA SER A 36 9.69 -14.18 -10.63
C SER A 36 10.49 -13.54 -11.78
N ASP A 37 10.13 -13.81 -13.02
CA ASP A 37 10.85 -13.24 -14.17
C ASP A 37 10.58 -11.74 -14.34
N SER A 38 9.37 -11.30 -14.01
CA SER A 38 9.02 -9.88 -13.96
C SER A 38 9.84 -9.15 -12.89
N ASP A 39 10.00 -9.73 -11.69
CA ASP A 39 10.78 -9.15 -10.60
C ASP A 39 12.26 -8.98 -10.98
N LYS A 40 12.86 -9.98 -11.64
CA LYS A 40 14.23 -9.89 -12.18
C LYS A 40 14.36 -8.73 -13.17
N LYS A 41 13.36 -8.53 -14.03
CA LYS A 41 13.35 -7.43 -15.00
C LYS A 41 13.30 -6.06 -14.32
N LEU A 42 12.52 -5.92 -13.24
CA LEU A 42 12.46 -4.69 -12.45
C LEU A 42 13.77 -4.38 -11.73
N LEU A 43 14.42 -5.39 -11.15
CA LEU A 43 15.74 -5.23 -10.51
C LEU A 43 16.80 -4.75 -11.50
N ASN A 44 16.78 -5.27 -12.74
CA ASN A 44 17.69 -4.83 -13.79
C ASN A 44 17.47 -3.38 -14.20
N VAL A 45 16.26 -2.82 -14.08
CA VAL A 45 15.99 -1.40 -14.35
C VAL A 45 16.49 -0.52 -13.20
N LYS A 46 16.26 -0.94 -11.95
CA LYS A 46 16.64 -0.18 -10.75
C LYS A 46 18.15 -0.01 -10.58
N ASN A 47 18.96 -0.95 -11.06
CA ASN A 47 20.42 -0.83 -11.09
C ASN A 47 20.91 0.28 -12.04
N ASN A 48 20.11 0.66 -13.04
CA ASN A 48 20.49 1.64 -14.07
C ASN A 48 20.03 3.06 -13.68
N GLU A 49 19.02 3.14 -12.81
CA GLU A 49 18.42 4.37 -12.30
C GLU A 49 18.52 4.38 -10.77
N THR A 50 19.73 4.38 -10.22
CA THR A 50 19.94 4.67 -8.80
C THR A 50 19.76 6.17 -8.57
N HIS A 51 18.51 6.64 -8.63
CA HIS A 51 18.15 7.90 -8.02
C HIS A 51 18.25 7.68 -6.50
N GLU A 52 19.19 8.36 -5.85
CA GLU A 52 19.40 8.26 -4.40
C GLU A 52 18.06 8.40 -3.69
N TYR A 53 17.71 7.38 -2.90
CA TYR A 53 16.52 7.43 -2.04
C TYR A 53 16.79 8.44 -0.92
N ILE A 54 16.42 9.69 -1.16
CA ILE A 54 16.51 10.74 -0.16
C ILE A 54 15.25 10.65 0.72
N ALA A 55 15.38 9.97 1.86
CA ALA A 55 14.28 9.77 2.82
C ALA A 55 13.59 11.10 3.23
N SER A 56 14.30 12.22 3.20
CA SER A 56 13.75 13.53 3.52
C SER A 56 12.72 14.04 2.51
N HIS A 57 12.73 13.59 1.24
CA HIS A 57 11.73 13.97 0.24
C HIS A 57 10.35 13.34 0.50
N TYR A 58 10.30 12.26 1.27
CA TYR A 58 9.08 11.52 1.58
C TYR A 58 8.64 11.70 3.03
N LYS A 59 9.37 12.52 3.81
CA LYS A 59 8.99 12.86 5.16
C LYS A 59 7.78 13.79 5.10
N SER A 60 6.64 13.34 5.62
CA SER A 60 5.49 14.21 5.79
C SER A 60 5.86 15.36 6.72
N SER A 61 5.56 16.58 6.28
CA SER A 61 5.61 17.74 7.18
C SER A 61 4.51 17.57 8.22
N PHE A 62 4.87 17.66 9.50
CA PHE A 62 3.89 17.72 10.58
C PHE A 62 3.03 18.96 10.37
N ILE A 63 1.78 18.76 9.95
CA ILE A 63 0.79 19.83 9.93
C ILE A 63 0.41 20.05 11.39
N SER A 64 0.91 21.13 11.98
CA SER A 64 0.56 21.48 13.36
C SER A 64 -0.95 21.62 13.49
N PHE A 65 -1.55 20.85 14.40
CA PHE A 65 -2.94 21.00 14.84
C PHE A 65 -3.10 22.34 15.55
N SER A 66 -3.26 23.43 14.80
CA SER A 66 -3.55 24.75 15.38
C SER A 66 -4.57 25.56 14.60
N LYS A 67 -5.21 24.99 13.56
CA LYS A 67 -6.22 25.69 12.75
C LYS A 67 -7.41 24.82 12.32
N CYS A 68 -7.82 23.88 13.17
CA CYS A 68 -9.16 23.28 13.04
C CYS A 68 -9.98 23.67 14.27
N GLN A 69 -10.34 24.95 14.37
CA GLN A 69 -11.52 25.35 15.13
C GLN A 69 -12.71 25.11 14.18
N ASP A 70 -13.32 23.93 14.22
CA ASP A 70 -14.74 23.68 13.86
C ASP A 70 -15.08 22.22 13.53
N SER A 71 -14.12 21.31 13.47
CA SER A 71 -14.45 19.88 13.37
C SER A 71 -14.52 19.28 14.77
N GLU A 72 -15.72 18.89 15.22
CA GLU A 72 -15.99 17.97 16.34
C GLU A 72 -15.32 16.61 16.10
N ILE A 73 -14.00 16.58 16.02
CA ILE A 73 -13.23 15.35 16.00
C ILE A 73 -13.12 14.95 17.47
N TYR A 74 -13.89 13.94 17.87
CA TYR A 74 -13.72 13.25 19.15
C TYR A 74 -12.24 13.04 19.39
N GLU A 75 -11.74 13.54 20.52
CA GLU A 75 -10.35 13.34 20.95
C GLU A 75 -10.04 11.85 20.86
N LEU A 76 -9.18 11.47 19.91
CA LEU A 76 -8.62 10.13 19.88
C LEU A 76 -7.63 10.08 21.04
N GLU A 77 -8.08 9.57 22.19
CA GLU A 77 -7.22 9.21 23.31
C GLU A 77 -6.21 8.16 22.83
N MET A 78 -5.00 8.61 22.56
CA MET A 78 -3.86 7.73 22.34
C MET A 78 -3.43 7.25 23.73
N PRO A 79 -3.46 5.93 24.02
CA PRO A 79 -3.04 5.44 25.32
C PRO A 79 -1.56 5.74 25.53
N ASP A 80 -1.25 6.30 26.69
CA ASP A 80 0.11 6.55 27.14
C ASP A 80 0.92 5.27 27.01
N THR A 81 2.03 5.38 26.28
CA THR A 81 3.03 4.32 26.17
C THR A 81 3.42 3.87 27.57
N ILE A 82 3.12 2.61 27.91
CA ILE A 82 3.60 1.97 29.13
C ILE A 82 5.11 2.06 29.13
N GLY A 83 5.64 2.77 30.12
CA GLY A 83 7.07 2.98 30.28
C GLY A 83 7.82 1.71 30.68
N GLU A 84 9.10 1.72 30.34
CA GLU A 84 10.17 1.14 31.14
C GLU A 84 11.39 2.07 31.07
#